data_AF-A0A293LGE7-F1
#
_entry.id   AF-A0A293LGE7-F1
#
_cell.length_a   1.000
_cell.length_b   1.000
_cell.length_c   1.000
_cell.angle_alpha   90.00
_cell.angle_beta   90.00
_cell.angle_gamma   90.00
#
_symmetry.space_group_name_H-M   'P 1'
#
loop_
_entity.id
_entity.type
_entity.pdbx_description
1 polymer ?
#
loop_
_entity_poly.entity_id
_entity_poly.type
_entity_poly.pdbx_seq_one_letter_code
_entity_poly.pdbx_strand_id
1 'polypeptide(L)'
;MRSLAPLQRARKQIEKELSATDAVYSEGRLLCDSESDQDTSITEKVRQFCSKASDFESLPEVPSSSDVGTIVATFDASLVARISTGILHYGCISTVCPVLVSHAEQLPGALRVHWIEPEEDSIVDEKEYCLQHALGNVLDGKVEDWQFHDVFHGLETCTVVRGLPLGHAQSFRVAKRSLGAKSYSSWSPIFVSLTTIPHYRWDTKNHAYQLTDEGRIATRTCADASSLFLFSRELLLRMNHSLVFKFLETPEVWDDDEGLALVVACKLDNFLQPGAIFVNMEGEIFVDGRQTTTQLPALSKGSELLLDLDMVSDHKVRVTVASYEKQATYDFAIPQSKGPQLPLRFAAFFKGKGWKILVE
;
A
#
# COMPACT_ATOMS: atom_id res chain seq x y z
N MET A 1 2.38 -36.36 -8.83
CA MET A 1 1.73 -36.19 -7.52
C MET A 1 2.31 -37.03 -6.36
N ARG A 2 3.08 -38.11 -6.58
CA ARG A 2 3.68 -38.92 -5.48
C ARG A 2 4.91 -38.28 -4.79
N SER A 3 5.55 -37.28 -5.39
CA SER A 3 6.80 -36.67 -4.90
C SER A 3 6.66 -35.76 -3.67
N LEU A 4 5.47 -35.21 -3.43
CA LEU A 4 5.19 -34.28 -2.32
C LEU A 4 4.63 -34.97 -1.07
N ALA A 5 4.42 -36.30 -1.11
CA ALA A 5 3.83 -37.04 0.00
C ALA A 5 4.60 -36.88 1.34
N PRO A 6 5.95 -36.82 1.36
CA PRO A 6 6.71 -36.60 2.59
C PRO A 6 6.48 -35.19 3.18
N LEU A 7 6.49 -34.15 2.33
CA LEU A 7 6.21 -32.77 2.74
C LEU A 7 4.78 -32.60 3.24
N GLN A 8 3.81 -33.27 2.60
CA GLN A 8 2.42 -33.27 3.03
C GLN A 8 2.22 -33.97 4.38
N ARG A 9 2.99 -35.04 4.68
CA ARG A 9 2.96 -35.69 6.00
C ARG A 9 3.61 -34.81 7.07
N ALA A 10 4.76 -34.19 6.77
CA ALA A 10 5.43 -33.26 7.68
C ALA A 10 4.52 -32.07 8.02
N ARG A 11 3.87 -31.47 7.01
CA ARG A 11 2.91 -30.38 7.20
C ARG A 11 1.73 -30.79 8.09
N LYS A 12 1.12 -31.96 7.84
CA LYS A 12 0.03 -32.47 8.68
C LYS A 12 0.45 -32.71 10.13
N GLN A 13 1.68 -33.17 10.36
CA GLN A 13 2.20 -33.36 11.71
C GLN A 13 2.41 -32.01 12.41
N ILE A 14 2.97 -31.02 11.72
CA ILE A 14 3.13 -29.66 12.25
C ILE A 14 1.77 -29.03 12.57
N GLU A 15 0.79 -29.12 11.68
CA GLU A 15 -0.57 -28.58 11.90
C GLU A 15 -1.25 -29.26 13.10
N LYS A 16 -1.05 -30.57 13.27
CA LYS A 16 -1.56 -31.32 14.42
C LYS A 16 -0.88 -30.89 15.73
N GLU A 17 0.43 -30.71 15.74
CA GLU A 17 1.16 -30.27 16.92
C GLU A 17 0.84 -28.82 17.28
N LEU A 18 0.73 -27.92 16.29
CA LEU A 18 0.30 -26.54 16.51
C LEU A 18 -1.08 -26.47 17.18
N SER A 19 -2.04 -27.27 16.69
CA SER A 19 -3.36 -27.37 17.30
C SER A 19 -3.32 -27.93 18.72
N ALA A 20 -2.39 -28.87 19.01
CA ALA A 20 -2.20 -29.40 20.36
C ALA A 20 -1.55 -28.34 21.27
N THR A 21 -0.58 -27.57 20.77
CA THR A 21 0.04 -26.45 21.49
C THR A 21 -0.98 -25.37 21.82
N ASP A 22 -1.87 -25.01 20.90
CA ASP A 22 -2.94 -24.03 21.16
C ASP A 22 -3.90 -24.50 22.27
N ALA A 23 -4.22 -25.80 22.30
CA ALA A 23 -5.06 -26.38 23.34
C ALA A 23 -4.36 -26.34 24.71
N VAL A 24 -3.07 -26.70 24.78
CA VAL A 24 -2.27 -26.64 26.01
C VAL A 24 -2.07 -25.19 26.44
N TYR A 25 -1.76 -24.26 25.53
CA TYR A 25 -1.68 -22.83 25.83
C TYR A 25 -2.97 -22.29 26.43
N SER A 26 -4.13 -22.69 25.89
CA SER A 26 -5.45 -22.33 26.41
C SER A 26 -5.69 -22.90 27.82
N GLU A 27 -5.30 -24.16 28.06
CA GLU A 27 -5.36 -24.81 29.38
C GLU A 27 -4.47 -24.07 30.39
N GLY A 28 -3.25 -23.69 30.00
CA GLY A 28 -2.31 -22.92 30.83
C GLY A 28 -2.83 -21.53 31.17
N ARG A 29 -3.46 -20.83 30.22
CA ARG A 29 -4.08 -19.53 30.47
C ARG A 29 -5.20 -19.62 31.52
N LEU A 30 -6.05 -20.64 31.41
CA LEU A 30 -7.12 -20.89 32.40
C LEU A 30 -6.58 -21.21 33.80
N LEU A 31 -5.40 -21.84 33.89
CA LEU A 31 -4.71 -22.08 35.16
C LEU A 31 -4.09 -20.81 35.76
N CYS A 32 -3.67 -19.84 34.93
CA CYS A 32 -3.14 -18.55 35.38
C CYS A 32 -4.26 -17.59 35.83
N ASP A 33 -5.43 -17.65 35.20
CA ASP A 33 -6.57 -16.75 35.48
C ASP A 33 -7.41 -17.18 36.69
N SER A 34 -7.15 -18.35 37.29
CA SER A 34 -7.85 -18.78 38.50
C SER A 34 -7.29 -18.10 39.75
N GLU A 35 -7.93 -17.01 40.19
CA GLU A 35 -7.67 -16.38 41.49
C GLU A 35 -8.22 -17.24 42.64
N SER A 36 -7.30 -17.68 43.50
CA SER A 36 -7.44 -18.17 44.89
C SER A 36 -8.67 -18.98 45.31
N ASP A 37 -8.46 -20.27 45.60
CA ASP A 37 -8.64 -20.80 46.96
C ASP A 37 -8.06 -22.23 47.08
N GLN A 38 -7.69 -22.61 48.30
CA GLN A 38 -6.97 -23.83 48.67
C GLN A 38 -7.52 -25.11 48.02
N ASP A 39 -6.64 -25.93 47.44
CA ASP A 39 -6.41 -27.33 47.84
C ASP A 39 -5.53 -28.01 46.78
N THR A 40 -4.80 -29.03 47.21
CA THR A 40 -4.01 -30.04 46.45
C THR A 40 -4.38 -30.29 44.96
N SER A 41 -5.64 -30.09 44.57
CA SER A 41 -6.18 -30.13 43.21
C SER A 41 -5.50 -29.18 42.20
N ILE A 42 -5.18 -27.92 42.57
CA ILE A 42 -4.53 -26.99 41.63
C ILE A 42 -3.07 -27.40 41.38
N THR A 43 -2.36 -27.80 42.44
CA THR A 43 -0.98 -28.28 42.33
C THR A 43 -0.90 -29.53 41.45
N GLU A 44 -1.88 -30.43 41.54
CA GLU A 44 -1.95 -31.62 40.68
C GLU A 44 -2.28 -31.27 39.22
N LYS A 45 -3.18 -30.32 38.97
CA LYS A 45 -3.46 -29.79 37.62
C LYS A 45 -2.25 -29.09 37.00
N VAL A 46 -1.53 -28.28 37.77
CA VAL A 46 -0.28 -27.63 37.33
C VAL A 46 0.80 -28.67 37.06
N ARG A 47 0.91 -29.71 37.89
CA ARG A 47 1.86 -30.81 37.67
C ARG A 47 1.53 -31.63 36.41
N GLN A 48 0.25 -31.92 36.18
CA GLN A 48 -0.22 -32.57 34.94
C GLN A 48 0.03 -31.68 33.72
N PHE A 49 -0.19 -30.37 33.83
CA PHE A 49 0.13 -29.41 32.79
C PHE A 49 1.64 -29.39 32.47
N CYS A 50 2.50 -29.29 33.48
CA CYS A 50 3.96 -29.31 33.30
C CYS A 50 4.44 -30.64 32.67
N SER A 51 3.83 -31.77 33.01
CA SER A 51 4.11 -33.07 32.38
C SER A 51 3.67 -33.11 30.92
N LYS A 52 2.51 -32.56 30.57
CA LYS A 52 2.06 -32.46 29.17
C LYS A 52 2.93 -31.48 28.37
N ALA A 53 3.38 -30.40 29.00
CA ALA A 53 4.22 -29.38 28.37
C ALA A 53 5.64 -29.90 28.09
N SER A 54 6.17 -30.78 28.96
CA SER A 54 7.48 -31.41 28.73
C SER A 54 7.49 -32.41 27.57
N ASP A 55 6.33 -32.87 27.09
CA ASP A 55 6.23 -33.80 25.95
C ASP A 55 6.38 -33.11 24.59
N PHE A 56 6.49 -31.76 24.53
CA PHE A 56 6.62 -30.99 23.28
C PHE A 56 8.06 -30.91 22.71
N GLU A 57 8.98 -31.74 23.16
CA GLU A 57 10.42 -31.59 22.85
C GLU A 57 10.87 -32.09 21.47
N SER A 58 9.99 -32.42 20.54
CA SER A 58 10.45 -32.82 19.20
C SER A 58 9.58 -32.27 18.08
N LEU A 59 10.12 -31.31 17.35
CA LEU A 59 9.68 -31.04 15.99
C LEU A 59 9.90 -32.30 15.14
N PRO A 60 8.98 -32.63 14.21
CA PRO A 60 9.21 -33.71 13.28
C PRO A 60 10.47 -33.42 12.45
N GLU A 61 11.27 -34.46 12.22
CA GLU A 61 12.47 -34.36 11.39
C GLU A 61 12.07 -33.83 10.00
N VAL A 62 12.69 -32.72 9.60
CA VAL A 62 12.46 -32.11 8.29
C VAL A 62 12.95 -33.11 7.22
N PRO A 63 12.10 -33.56 6.29
CA PRO A 63 12.53 -34.48 5.24
C PRO A 63 13.73 -33.90 4.50
N SER A 64 14.78 -34.70 4.34
CA SER A 64 15.97 -34.29 3.61
C SER A 64 15.64 -34.08 2.13
N SER A 65 16.48 -33.34 1.40
CA SER A 65 16.27 -33.12 -0.04
C SER A 65 16.22 -34.43 -0.86
N SER A 66 16.84 -35.50 -0.35
CA SER A 66 16.74 -36.87 -0.88
C SER A 66 15.38 -37.53 -0.68
N ASP A 67 14.61 -37.13 0.33
CA ASP A 67 13.30 -37.71 0.65
C ASP A 67 12.18 -37.12 -0.22
N VAL A 68 12.41 -35.95 -0.80
CA VAL A 68 11.48 -35.30 -1.72
C VAL A 68 11.81 -35.75 -3.14
N GLY A 69 10.83 -36.35 -3.83
CA GLY A 69 11.02 -36.84 -5.19
C GLY A 69 11.44 -35.71 -6.13
N THR A 70 12.72 -35.65 -6.47
CA THR A 70 13.29 -34.64 -7.37
C THR A 70 13.24 -35.18 -8.79
N ILE A 71 12.58 -34.45 -9.69
CA ILE A 71 12.62 -34.76 -11.13
C ILE A 71 13.89 -34.11 -11.68
N VAL A 72 14.92 -34.91 -11.92
CA VAL A 72 16.12 -34.48 -12.64
C VAL A 72 15.93 -34.84 -14.11
N ALA A 73 15.73 -33.83 -14.94
CA ALA A 73 15.71 -33.99 -16.39
C ALA A 73 17.08 -33.58 -16.95
N THR A 74 17.73 -34.48 -17.67
CA THR A 74 18.98 -34.20 -18.38
C THR A 74 18.66 -34.14 -19.86
N PHE A 75 18.85 -32.97 -20.46
CA PHE A 75 18.70 -32.79 -21.91
C PHE A 75 20.07 -32.92 -22.56
N ASP A 76 20.14 -33.63 -23.68
CA ASP A 76 21.36 -33.67 -24.46
C ASP A 76 21.64 -32.30 -25.09
N ALA A 77 22.92 -31.99 -25.34
CA ALA A 77 23.34 -30.70 -25.88
C ALA A 77 22.71 -30.39 -27.26
N SER A 78 22.35 -31.42 -28.04
CA SER A 78 21.73 -31.24 -29.35
C SER A 78 20.27 -30.81 -29.25
N LEU A 79 19.53 -31.28 -28.24
CA LEU A 79 18.17 -30.84 -27.95
C LEU A 79 18.16 -29.38 -27.45
N VAL A 80 19.08 -29.03 -26.56
CA VAL A 80 19.25 -27.63 -26.10
C VAL A 80 19.53 -26.73 -27.31
N ALA A 81 20.46 -27.12 -28.19
CA ALA A 81 20.76 -26.37 -29.41
C ALA A 81 19.53 -26.21 -30.31
N ARG A 82 18.77 -27.29 -30.54
CA ARG A 82 17.56 -27.25 -31.38
C ARG A 82 16.45 -26.35 -30.81
N ILE A 83 16.23 -26.42 -29.50
CA ILE A 83 15.24 -25.57 -28.82
C ILE A 83 15.69 -24.11 -28.89
N SER A 84 16.96 -23.84 -28.57
CA SER A 84 17.52 -22.49 -28.67
C SER A 84 17.43 -21.93 -30.10
N THR A 85 17.77 -22.70 -31.13
CA THR A 85 17.62 -22.27 -32.53
C THR A 85 16.15 -21.99 -32.89
N GLY A 86 15.22 -22.82 -32.42
CA GLY A 86 13.79 -22.60 -32.64
C GLY A 86 13.28 -21.32 -31.97
N ILE A 87 13.70 -21.04 -30.73
CA ILE A 87 13.33 -19.81 -30.02
C ILE A 87 13.98 -18.59 -30.68
N LEU A 88 15.26 -18.66 -31.02
CA LEU A 88 16.02 -17.57 -31.64
C LEU A 88 15.53 -17.22 -33.06
N HIS A 89 14.76 -18.11 -33.70
CA HIS A 89 14.12 -17.80 -34.97
C HIS A 89 12.98 -16.78 -34.83
N TYR A 90 12.32 -16.73 -33.67
CA TYR A 90 11.14 -15.88 -33.42
C TYR A 90 11.35 -14.85 -32.30
N GLY A 91 12.42 -14.97 -31.50
CA GLY A 91 12.66 -14.11 -30.34
C GLY A 91 14.11 -14.15 -29.88
N CYS A 92 14.33 -13.77 -28.62
CA CYS A 92 15.65 -13.78 -27.99
C CYS A 92 15.60 -14.55 -26.67
N ILE A 93 16.72 -15.16 -26.29
CA ILE A 93 16.93 -15.71 -24.96
C ILE A 93 17.89 -14.78 -24.25
N SER A 94 17.42 -14.15 -23.18
CA SER A 94 18.29 -13.36 -22.31
C SER A 94 18.66 -14.19 -21.09
N THR A 95 19.95 -14.32 -20.83
CA THR A 95 20.46 -14.98 -19.61
C THR A 95 20.47 -14.04 -18.42
N VAL A 96 20.36 -12.73 -18.66
CA VAL A 96 20.31 -11.68 -17.65
C VAL A 96 18.99 -10.92 -17.78
N CYS A 97 18.33 -10.66 -16.65
CA CYS A 97 17.12 -9.86 -16.66
C CYS A 97 17.50 -8.37 -16.72
N PRO A 98 17.00 -7.59 -17.69
CA PRO A 98 17.40 -6.20 -17.85
C PRO A 98 16.96 -5.30 -16.68
N VAL A 99 15.84 -5.62 -16.05
CA VAL A 99 15.25 -4.89 -14.92
C VAL A 99 14.38 -5.85 -14.11
N LEU A 100 14.38 -5.70 -12.79
CA LEU A 100 13.66 -6.56 -11.86
C LEU A 100 12.88 -5.71 -10.86
N VAL A 101 11.63 -6.09 -10.57
CA VAL A 101 10.93 -5.57 -9.39
C VAL A 101 11.64 -6.11 -8.14
N SER A 102 12.16 -5.21 -7.31
CA SER A 102 12.97 -5.57 -6.14
C SER A 102 12.11 -5.85 -4.91
N HIS A 103 11.17 -4.95 -4.63
CA HIS A 103 10.21 -5.05 -3.53
C HIS A 103 9.04 -4.09 -3.73
N ALA A 104 8.02 -4.20 -2.87
CA ALA A 104 6.93 -3.25 -2.80
C ALA A 104 6.65 -2.83 -1.35
N GLU A 105 6.55 -1.53 -1.11
CA GLU A 105 6.17 -0.97 0.18
C GLU A 105 4.64 -0.81 0.24
N GLN A 106 4.04 -1.20 1.37
CA GLN A 106 2.61 -1.03 1.57
C GLN A 106 2.30 0.40 1.97
N LEU A 107 1.38 1.03 1.24
CA LEU A 107 0.81 2.35 1.53
C LEU A 107 -0.71 2.20 1.74
N PRO A 108 -1.40 3.17 2.37
CA PRO A 108 -2.86 3.18 2.47
C PRO A 108 -3.55 2.94 1.12
N GLY A 109 -4.13 1.75 0.95
CA GLY A 109 -4.82 1.36 -0.28
C GLY A 109 -3.96 1.35 -1.54
N ALA A 110 -2.64 1.26 -1.38
CA ALA A 110 -1.69 1.40 -2.46
C ALA A 110 -0.42 0.57 -2.21
N LEU A 111 0.38 0.40 -3.26
CA LEU A 111 1.70 -0.20 -3.20
C LEU A 111 2.71 0.71 -3.89
N ARG A 112 3.81 1.05 -3.22
CA ARG A 112 4.97 1.64 -3.89
C ARG A 112 5.85 0.52 -4.41
N VAL A 113 5.91 0.36 -5.72
CA VAL A 113 6.67 -0.71 -6.37
C VAL A 113 8.03 -0.16 -6.78
N HIS A 114 9.10 -0.85 -6.40
CA HIS A 114 10.48 -0.48 -6.69
C HIS A 114 11.10 -1.49 -7.65
N TRP A 115 11.94 -1.01 -8.57
CA TRP A 115 12.71 -1.86 -9.47
C TRP A 115 14.16 -1.43 -9.57
N ILE A 116 15.02 -2.38 -9.90
CA ILE A 116 16.46 -2.21 -10.04
C ILE A 116 16.96 -2.88 -11.31
N GLU A 117 18.10 -2.43 -11.80
CA GLU A 117 18.87 -3.13 -12.82
C GLU A 117 19.91 -4.02 -12.11
N PRO A 118 19.91 -5.34 -12.33
CA PRO A 118 20.83 -6.23 -11.62
C PRO A 118 22.28 -6.09 -12.08
N GLU A 119 22.51 -5.61 -13.30
CA GLU A 119 23.83 -5.26 -13.82
C GLU A 119 23.87 -3.75 -14.11
N GLU A 120 24.85 -3.07 -13.53
CA GLU A 120 25.08 -1.64 -13.71
C GLU A 120 25.85 -1.45 -15.02
N ASP A 121 25.14 -1.55 -16.15
CA ASP A 121 25.74 -1.24 -17.47
C ASP A 121 26.27 0.19 -17.42
N SER A 122 27.59 0.33 -17.58
CA SER A 122 28.38 1.54 -17.33
C SER A 122 28.17 2.65 -18.38
N ILE A 123 26.97 2.74 -18.95
CA ILE A 123 26.59 3.70 -19.97
C ILE A 123 25.52 4.63 -19.37
N VAL A 124 25.84 5.92 -19.35
CA VAL A 124 25.04 7.03 -18.78
C VAL A 124 23.79 7.35 -19.62
N ASP A 125 23.25 6.38 -20.35
CA ASP A 125 22.08 6.58 -21.18
C ASP A 125 20.85 6.70 -20.28
N GLU A 126 20.06 7.76 -20.47
CA GLU A 126 18.76 7.89 -19.83
C GLU A 126 17.84 6.75 -20.28
N LYS A 127 17.17 6.11 -19.31
CA LYS A 127 16.33 4.94 -19.54
C LYS A 127 14.92 5.23 -19.08
N GLU A 128 13.96 4.78 -19.87
CA GLU A 128 12.54 4.86 -19.56
C GLU A 128 12.00 3.47 -19.22
N TYR A 129 11.24 3.40 -18.13
CA TYR A 129 10.63 2.19 -17.62
C TYR A 129 9.14 2.17 -17.93
N CYS A 130 8.60 0.97 -18.08
CA CYS A 130 7.16 0.73 -18.13
C CYS A 130 6.82 -0.31 -17.07
N LEU A 131 5.94 0.05 -16.13
CA LEU A 131 5.39 -0.88 -15.15
C LEU A 131 3.98 -1.27 -15.58
N GLN A 132 3.72 -2.58 -15.56
CA GLN A 132 2.40 -3.14 -15.75
C GLN A 132 1.89 -3.81 -14.48
N HIS A 133 0.57 -3.75 -14.31
CA HIS A 133 -0.17 -4.31 -13.18
C HIS A 133 -1.31 -5.20 -13.67
N ALA A 134 -1.55 -6.30 -12.96
CA ALA A 134 -2.74 -7.13 -13.09
C ALA A 134 -3.32 -7.44 -11.71
N LEU A 135 -4.64 -7.41 -11.60
CA LEU A 135 -5.35 -7.82 -10.39
C LEU A 135 -5.28 -9.34 -10.24
N GLY A 136 -4.86 -9.81 -9.06
CA GLY A 136 -4.75 -11.23 -8.71
C GLY A 136 -3.31 -11.74 -8.70
N ASN A 137 -3.18 -13.02 -8.33
CA ASN A 137 -1.91 -13.75 -8.41
C ASN A 137 -1.86 -14.49 -9.75
N VAL A 138 -1.15 -13.90 -10.72
CA VAL A 138 -1.03 -14.45 -12.08
C VAL A 138 -0.33 -15.82 -12.09
N LEU A 139 0.43 -16.14 -11.04
CA LEU A 139 1.14 -17.41 -10.91
C LEU A 139 0.22 -18.59 -10.52
N ASP A 140 -0.99 -18.32 -10.03
CA ASP A 140 -1.95 -19.37 -9.65
C ASP A 140 -2.78 -19.90 -10.84
N GLY A 141 -2.63 -19.31 -12.03
CA GLY A 141 -3.37 -19.67 -13.24
C GLY A 141 -2.50 -19.65 -14.51
N LYS A 142 -3.14 -19.72 -15.68
CA LYS A 142 -2.43 -19.53 -16.95
C LYS A 142 -2.23 -18.04 -17.19
N VAL A 143 -0.99 -17.63 -17.48
CA VAL A 143 -0.62 -16.21 -17.70
C VAL A 143 -1.46 -15.52 -18.78
N GLU A 144 -1.91 -16.27 -19.79
CA GLU A 144 -2.73 -15.78 -20.92
C GLU A 144 -4.13 -15.30 -20.52
N ASP A 145 -4.65 -15.77 -19.38
CA ASP A 145 -5.98 -15.41 -18.89
C ASP A 145 -5.99 -14.03 -18.18
N TRP A 146 -4.81 -13.45 -17.93
CA TRP A 146 -4.65 -12.24 -17.12
C TRP A 146 -4.37 -11.01 -17.98
N GLN A 147 -5.10 -9.94 -17.70
CA GLN A 147 -4.94 -8.66 -18.38
C GLN A 147 -4.00 -7.76 -17.58
N PHE A 148 -2.83 -7.49 -18.16
CA PHE A 148 -1.90 -6.50 -17.65
C PHE A 148 -2.23 -5.13 -18.27
N HIS A 149 -2.28 -4.11 -17.43
CA HIS A 149 -2.47 -2.72 -17.84
C HIS A 149 -1.23 -1.90 -17.48
N ASP A 150 -0.89 -0.93 -18.34
CA ASP A 150 0.18 0.02 -18.07
C ASP A 150 -0.25 0.95 -16.92
N VAL A 151 0.57 1.00 -15.87
CA VAL A 151 0.32 1.86 -14.70
C VAL A 151 1.37 2.97 -14.56
N PHE A 152 2.49 2.87 -15.25
CA PHE A 152 3.53 3.89 -15.21
C PHE A 152 4.43 3.84 -16.45
N HIS A 153 4.79 5.02 -16.94
CA HIS A 153 5.86 5.26 -17.91
C HIS A 153 6.69 6.45 -17.42
N GLY A 154 8.00 6.30 -17.33
CA GLY A 154 8.85 7.38 -16.82
C GLY A 154 10.29 6.96 -16.59
N LEU A 155 11.08 7.88 -16.04
CA LEU A 155 12.51 7.67 -15.78
C LEU A 155 12.77 7.17 -14.35
N GLU A 156 11.76 7.28 -13.49
CA GLU A 156 11.79 6.89 -12.10
C GLU A 156 11.97 5.38 -11.95
N THR A 157 12.60 4.96 -10.85
CA THR A 157 12.82 3.54 -10.51
C THR A 157 11.80 3.01 -9.49
N CYS A 158 10.79 3.80 -9.18
CA CYS A 158 9.67 3.40 -8.38
C CYS A 158 8.42 4.21 -8.73
N THR A 159 7.25 3.65 -8.43
CA THR A 159 5.98 4.35 -8.59
C THR A 159 4.95 3.84 -7.59
N VAL A 160 3.94 4.65 -7.30
CA VAL A 160 2.83 4.29 -6.39
C VAL A 160 1.62 3.87 -7.21
N VAL A 161 1.22 2.61 -7.06
CA VAL A 161 0.00 2.06 -7.66
C VAL A 161 -1.13 2.15 -6.62
N ARG A 162 -2.14 3.00 -6.90
CA ARG A 162 -3.25 3.34 -5.99
C ARG A 162 -4.53 2.57 -6.32
N GLY A 163 -5.52 2.69 -5.44
CA GLY A 163 -6.85 2.11 -5.68
C GLY A 163 -6.87 0.58 -5.58
N LEU A 164 -5.92 -0.01 -4.84
CA LEU A 164 -5.75 -1.46 -4.77
C LEU A 164 -6.71 -2.08 -3.73
N PRO A 165 -7.45 -3.14 -4.10
CA PRO A 165 -8.36 -3.80 -3.18
C PRO A 165 -7.61 -4.47 -2.01
N LEU A 166 -8.14 -4.27 -0.81
CA LEU A 166 -7.53 -4.75 0.43
C LEU A 166 -7.42 -6.28 0.44
N GLY A 167 -6.25 -6.81 0.80
CA GLY A 167 -6.03 -8.25 0.97
C GLY A 167 -6.03 -9.08 -0.32
N HIS A 168 -6.13 -8.44 -1.49
CA HIS A 168 -6.07 -9.12 -2.77
C HIS A 168 -4.66 -9.03 -3.36
N ALA A 169 -4.16 -10.16 -3.87
CA ALA A 169 -2.88 -10.21 -4.55
C ALA A 169 -2.88 -9.33 -5.82
N GLN A 170 -1.74 -8.72 -6.08
CA GLN A 170 -1.47 -7.82 -7.20
C GLN A 170 -0.19 -8.27 -7.88
N SER A 171 -0.24 -8.48 -9.19
CA SER A 171 0.89 -8.95 -9.98
C SER A 171 1.50 -7.79 -10.77
N PHE A 172 2.82 -7.69 -10.77
CA PHE A 172 3.57 -6.62 -11.41
C PHE A 172 4.66 -7.20 -12.32
N ARG A 173 4.94 -6.48 -13.41
CA ARG A 173 6.11 -6.71 -14.27
C ARG A 173 6.60 -5.40 -14.83
N VAL A 174 7.91 -5.27 -14.99
CA VAL A 174 8.55 -4.05 -15.47
C VAL A 174 9.43 -4.35 -16.68
N ALA A 175 9.48 -3.42 -17.62
CA ALA A 175 10.40 -3.44 -18.74
C ALA A 175 11.09 -2.07 -18.86
N LYS A 176 12.24 -2.04 -19.55
CA LYS A 176 13.00 -0.80 -19.77
C LYS A 176 13.29 -0.59 -21.24
N ARG A 177 13.56 0.65 -21.63
CA ARG A 177 14.14 1.01 -22.92
C ARG A 177 15.11 2.16 -22.76
N SER A 178 16.11 2.25 -23.62
CA SER A 178 16.88 3.49 -23.76
C SER A 178 15.97 4.60 -24.27
N LEU A 179 16.16 5.83 -23.80
CA LEU A 179 15.36 6.97 -24.23
C LEU A 179 15.43 7.13 -25.76
N GLY A 180 14.27 7.21 -26.42
CA GLY A 180 14.16 7.29 -27.89
C GLY A 180 14.19 5.94 -28.63
N ALA A 181 14.40 4.82 -27.94
CA ALA A 181 14.26 3.50 -28.53
C ALA A 181 12.78 3.16 -28.82
N LYS A 182 12.53 2.43 -29.90
CA LYS A 182 11.16 2.07 -30.34
C LYS A 182 10.53 0.95 -29.52
N SER A 183 11.34 0.05 -28.97
CA SER A 183 10.88 -1.16 -28.29
C SER A 183 11.43 -1.26 -26.88
N TYR A 184 10.59 -1.73 -25.96
CA TYR A 184 11.01 -2.14 -24.63
C TYR A 184 11.79 -3.45 -24.67
N SER A 185 12.58 -3.67 -23.63
CA SER A 185 13.21 -4.95 -23.31
C SER A 185 12.16 -6.02 -23.05
N SER A 186 12.61 -7.28 -22.91
CA SER A 186 11.78 -8.31 -22.28
C SER A 186 11.33 -7.86 -20.88
N TRP A 187 10.12 -8.26 -20.51
CA TRP A 187 9.57 -8.04 -19.18
C TRP A 187 10.38 -8.77 -18.10
N SER A 188 10.38 -8.20 -16.90
CA SER A 188 10.84 -8.87 -15.69
C SER A 188 10.01 -10.14 -15.39
N PRO A 189 10.51 -11.06 -14.55
CA PRO A 189 9.66 -12.03 -13.88
C PRO A 189 8.49 -11.34 -13.16
N ILE A 190 7.38 -12.08 -13.01
CA ILE A 190 6.21 -11.58 -12.29
C ILE A 190 6.54 -11.47 -10.81
N PHE A 191 6.27 -10.29 -10.24
CA PHE A 191 6.35 -10.01 -8.82
C PHE A 191 4.94 -9.88 -8.25
N VAL A 192 4.65 -10.58 -7.17
CA VAL A 192 3.32 -10.58 -6.55
C VAL A 192 3.40 -9.98 -5.16
N SER A 193 2.53 -9.02 -4.87
CA SER A 193 2.40 -8.39 -3.56
C SER A 193 0.94 -8.08 -3.25
N LEU A 194 0.64 -7.65 -2.04
CA LEU A 194 -0.69 -7.24 -1.60
C LEU A 194 -0.56 -6.09 -0.61
N THR A 195 -1.63 -5.30 -0.49
CA THR A 195 -1.75 -4.30 0.59
C THR A 195 -2.74 -4.78 1.64
N THR A 196 -2.37 -4.65 2.90
CA THR A 196 -3.23 -4.86 4.08
C THR A 196 -3.63 -3.56 4.75
N ILE A 197 -3.16 -2.42 4.22
CA ILE A 197 -3.47 -1.10 4.74
C ILE A 197 -4.66 -0.55 3.95
N PRO A 198 -5.80 -0.23 4.60
CA PRO A 198 -6.98 0.29 3.91
C PRO A 198 -6.73 1.68 3.33
N HIS A 199 -7.55 2.05 2.34
CA HIS A 199 -7.60 3.43 1.83
C HIS A 199 -7.97 4.41 2.94
N TYR A 200 -7.54 5.66 2.78
CA TYR A 200 -8.14 6.75 3.54
C TYR A 200 -9.59 7.00 3.12
N ARG A 201 -10.40 7.39 4.09
CA ARG A 201 -11.84 7.59 3.90
C ARG A 201 -12.29 8.89 4.52
N TRP A 202 -13.40 9.41 4.02
CA TRP A 202 -14.12 10.51 4.64
C TRP A 202 -14.94 10.04 5.85
N ASP A 203 -15.15 10.93 6.82
CA ASP A 203 -15.92 10.67 8.02
C ASP A 203 -17.41 10.52 7.71
N THR A 204 -18.06 9.52 8.32
CA THR A 204 -19.45 9.14 8.05
C THR A 204 -20.48 9.93 8.86
N LYS A 205 -20.05 10.76 9.82
CA LYS A 205 -20.95 11.47 10.73
C LYS A 205 -21.57 12.72 10.11
N ASN A 206 -20.95 13.28 9.08
CA ASN A 206 -21.49 14.46 8.41
C ASN A 206 -22.54 14.05 7.36
N HIS A 207 -23.81 14.17 7.72
CA HIS A 207 -24.96 13.83 6.87
C HIS A 207 -25.21 14.80 5.70
N ALA A 208 -24.49 15.93 5.63
CA ALA A 208 -24.53 16.80 4.45
C ALA A 208 -23.77 16.20 3.24
N TYR A 209 -22.99 15.14 3.47
CA TYR A 209 -22.26 14.42 2.43
C TYR A 209 -22.76 12.98 2.28
N GLN A 210 -22.91 12.56 1.03
CA GLN A 210 -23.11 11.17 0.65
C GLN A 210 -21.76 10.56 0.29
N LEU A 211 -21.42 9.43 0.91
CA LEU A 211 -20.17 8.73 0.67
C LEU A 211 -20.38 7.53 -0.26
N THR A 212 -19.48 7.34 -1.22
CA THR A 212 -19.46 6.20 -2.15
C THR A 212 -18.04 5.65 -2.29
N ASP A 213 -17.87 4.54 -3.01
CA ASP A 213 -16.56 3.91 -3.26
C ASP A 213 -15.79 3.61 -1.96
N GLU A 214 -16.43 2.84 -1.08
CA GLU A 214 -15.93 2.48 0.25
C GLU A 214 -15.61 3.67 1.18
N GLY A 215 -16.18 4.85 0.89
CA GLY A 215 -15.97 6.07 1.66
C GLY A 215 -14.85 6.96 1.13
N ARG A 216 -14.28 6.64 -0.05
CA ARG A 216 -13.26 7.48 -0.71
C ARG A 216 -13.85 8.67 -1.46
N ILE A 217 -15.08 8.55 -1.95
CA ILE A 217 -15.76 9.63 -2.68
C ILE A 217 -16.78 10.29 -1.76
N ALA A 218 -16.64 11.58 -1.52
CA ALA A 218 -17.64 12.40 -0.82
C ALA A 218 -18.37 13.33 -1.80
N THR A 219 -19.70 13.29 -1.78
CA THR A 219 -20.58 14.16 -2.58
C THR A 219 -21.41 15.04 -1.65
N ARG A 220 -21.33 16.37 -1.77
CA ARG A 220 -22.11 17.28 -0.94
C ARG A 220 -23.55 17.42 -1.47
N THR A 221 -24.51 16.93 -0.70
CA THR A 221 -25.94 16.85 -1.09
C THR A 221 -26.82 17.88 -0.40
N CYS A 222 -26.36 18.42 0.73
CA CYS A 222 -27.06 19.44 1.52
C CYS A 222 -26.19 20.70 1.69
N ALA A 223 -26.81 21.87 1.62
CA ALA A 223 -26.14 23.16 1.88
C ALA A 223 -26.29 23.61 3.34
N ASP A 224 -26.35 22.66 4.28
CA ASP A 224 -26.53 22.97 5.69
C ASP A 224 -25.27 23.67 6.25
N ALA A 225 -25.47 24.87 6.80
CA ALA A 225 -24.42 25.68 7.42
C ALA A 225 -23.89 25.08 8.74
N SER A 226 -24.62 24.14 9.36
CA SER A 226 -24.18 23.50 10.60
C SER A 226 -23.09 22.43 10.38
N SER A 227 -22.91 21.97 9.13
CA SER A 227 -22.10 20.80 8.78
C SER A 227 -21.19 21.07 7.58
N LEU A 228 -20.46 22.19 7.61
CA LEU A 228 -19.56 22.63 6.52
C LEU A 228 -18.32 21.75 6.38
N PHE A 229 -17.71 21.37 7.49
CA PHE A 229 -16.47 20.59 7.52
C PHE A 229 -16.71 19.10 7.35
N LEU A 230 -15.96 18.48 6.45
CA LEU A 230 -15.86 17.03 6.32
C LEU A 230 -14.41 16.61 6.57
N PHE A 231 -14.18 15.79 7.59
CA PHE A 231 -12.84 15.33 7.95
C PHE A 231 -12.59 13.92 7.39
N SER A 232 -11.32 13.52 7.32
CA SER A 232 -10.94 12.12 7.19
C SER A 232 -11.49 11.31 8.36
N ARG A 233 -11.85 10.05 8.15
CA ARG A 233 -12.35 9.17 9.22
C ARG A 233 -11.23 8.80 10.18
N GLU A 234 -10.06 8.42 9.68
CA GLU A 234 -8.89 8.06 10.46
C GLU A 234 -7.89 9.23 10.57
N LEU A 235 -6.95 9.11 11.50
CA LEU A 235 -5.72 9.89 11.52
C LEU A 235 -4.77 9.37 10.43
N LEU A 236 -3.89 10.24 9.92
CA LEU A 236 -2.88 9.84 8.95
C LEU A 236 -1.84 8.90 9.57
N LEU A 237 -1.28 8.00 8.76
CA LEU A 237 -0.19 7.12 9.18
C LEU A 237 1.14 7.87 9.26
N ARG A 238 1.98 7.47 10.21
CA ARG A 238 3.34 7.96 10.40
C ARG A 238 4.30 7.28 9.44
N MET A 239 4.25 7.70 8.19
CA MET A 239 5.10 7.19 7.12
C MET A 239 5.13 8.18 5.96
N ASN A 240 6.13 8.05 5.08
CA ASN A 240 6.20 8.89 3.89
C ASN A 240 5.24 8.39 2.83
N HIS A 241 4.20 9.19 2.55
CA HIS A 241 3.15 8.85 1.60
C HIS A 241 2.50 10.13 1.07
N SER A 242 1.71 9.99 0.01
CA SER A 242 0.97 11.11 -0.56
C SER A 242 -0.52 10.89 -0.48
N LEU A 243 -1.25 11.96 -0.20
CA LEU A 243 -2.68 12.05 -0.40
C LEU A 243 -2.94 12.69 -1.76
N VAL A 244 -3.84 12.09 -2.53
CA VAL A 244 -4.30 12.64 -3.81
C VAL A 244 -5.78 12.93 -3.71
N PHE A 245 -6.16 14.18 -3.93
CA PHE A 245 -7.56 14.59 -4.03
C PHE A 245 -7.91 14.85 -5.48
N LYS A 246 -8.96 14.19 -5.98
CA LYS A 246 -9.47 14.42 -7.33
C LYS A 246 -10.83 15.09 -7.28
N PHE A 247 -10.95 16.23 -7.94
CA PHE A 247 -12.20 16.98 -8.05
C PHE A 247 -13.04 16.39 -9.17
N LEU A 248 -13.97 15.49 -8.85
CA LEU A 248 -14.80 14.80 -9.84
C LEU A 248 -15.93 15.70 -10.36
N GLU A 249 -16.50 16.53 -9.48
CA GLU A 249 -17.50 17.55 -9.81
C GLU A 249 -17.28 18.79 -8.91
N THR A 250 -17.46 19.97 -9.49
CA THR A 250 -17.36 21.26 -8.82
C THR A 250 -18.57 22.11 -9.23
N PRO A 251 -19.18 22.92 -8.33
CA PRO A 251 -20.23 23.85 -8.70
C PRO A 251 -19.68 24.98 -9.59
N GLU A 252 -20.58 25.68 -10.30
CA GLU A 252 -20.22 26.84 -11.13
C GLU A 252 -19.82 28.07 -10.29
N VAL A 253 -20.37 28.18 -9.08
CA VAL A 253 -20.12 29.28 -8.14
C VAL A 253 -19.74 28.70 -6.80
N TRP A 254 -18.68 29.26 -6.22
CA TRP A 254 -18.12 28.89 -4.94
C TRP A 254 -17.48 30.14 -4.30
N ASP A 255 -17.25 30.07 -3.00
CA ASP A 255 -16.67 31.17 -2.22
C ASP A 255 -15.14 30.94 -2.03
N ASP A 256 -14.37 32.03 -1.94
CA ASP A 256 -12.90 32.05 -1.86
C ASP A 256 -12.32 31.30 -0.62
N ASP A 257 -13.16 30.94 0.35
CA ASP A 257 -12.80 30.18 1.56
C ASP A 257 -13.11 28.67 1.45
N GLU A 258 -13.64 28.21 0.32
CA GLU A 258 -13.88 26.79 0.04
C GLU A 258 -12.61 26.07 -0.42
N GLY A 259 -12.44 24.80 -0.01
CA GLY A 259 -11.28 24.02 -0.43
C GLY A 259 -10.93 22.85 0.50
N LEU A 260 -9.65 22.48 0.48
CA LEU A 260 -9.11 21.31 1.18
C LEU A 260 -7.99 21.71 2.13
N ALA A 261 -7.90 21.01 3.27
CA ALA A 261 -6.88 21.27 4.26
C ALA A 261 -6.26 19.98 4.82
N LEU A 262 -4.98 20.06 5.15
CA LEU A 262 -4.32 19.18 6.10
C LEU A 262 -4.34 19.86 7.47
N VAL A 263 -4.89 19.21 8.47
CA VAL A 263 -5.16 19.81 9.78
C VAL A 263 -4.61 18.97 10.91
N VAL A 264 -4.10 19.63 11.93
CA VAL A 264 -3.86 18.98 13.23
C VAL A 264 -5.21 18.55 13.79
N ALA A 265 -5.28 17.34 14.35
CA ALA A 265 -6.49 16.73 14.89
C ALA A 265 -6.96 17.41 16.18
N CYS A 266 -7.38 18.68 16.07
CA CYS A 266 -8.05 19.48 17.07
C CYS A 266 -9.35 20.04 16.48
N LYS A 267 -10.21 20.61 17.32
CA LYS A 267 -11.39 21.34 16.81
C LYS A 267 -10.90 22.60 16.10
N LEU A 268 -11.29 22.75 14.85
CA LEU A 268 -11.05 23.94 14.06
C LEU A 268 -12.38 24.63 13.76
N ASP A 269 -12.49 25.91 14.10
CA ASP A 269 -13.60 26.77 13.68
C ASP A 269 -13.51 27.18 12.19
N ASN A 270 -12.30 27.30 11.64
CA ASN A 270 -12.01 27.54 10.21
C ASN A 270 -10.62 26.99 9.82
N PHE A 271 -10.27 27.03 8.53
CA PHE A 271 -8.95 26.60 8.06
C PHE A 271 -7.89 27.71 8.04
N LEU A 272 -8.27 28.96 8.31
CA LEU A 272 -7.39 30.13 8.35
C LEU A 272 -6.85 30.38 9.77
N GLN A 273 -6.45 29.32 10.45
CA GLN A 273 -5.89 29.39 11.81
C GLN A 273 -4.66 28.50 11.95
N PRO A 274 -3.86 28.68 13.02
CA PRO A 274 -2.71 27.81 13.30
C PRO A 274 -3.10 26.33 13.38
N GLY A 275 -2.24 25.46 12.86
CA GLY A 275 -2.48 24.02 12.82
C GLY A 275 -3.19 23.55 11.54
N ALA A 276 -3.14 24.31 10.45
CA ALA A 276 -3.67 23.93 9.15
C ALA A 276 -2.75 24.35 7.99
N ILE A 277 -2.64 23.48 6.98
CA ILE A 277 -2.25 23.84 5.62
C ILE A 277 -3.51 23.76 4.78
N PHE A 278 -3.95 24.88 4.24
CA PHE A 278 -5.20 25.01 3.50
C PHE A 278 -4.92 25.46 2.06
N VAL A 279 -5.65 24.87 1.12
CA VAL A 279 -5.63 25.24 -0.29
C VAL A 279 -7.07 25.53 -0.69
N ASN A 280 -7.34 26.77 -1.09
CA ASN A 280 -8.65 27.14 -1.61
C ASN A 280 -8.79 26.78 -3.09
N MET A 281 -9.98 27.03 -3.64
CA MET A 281 -10.30 26.70 -5.02
C MET A 281 -9.57 27.61 -6.04
N GLU A 282 -9.10 28.81 -5.67
CA GLU A 282 -8.19 29.63 -6.48
C GLU A 282 -6.75 29.09 -6.54
N GLY A 283 -6.44 28.05 -5.77
CA GLY A 283 -5.08 27.51 -5.65
C GLY A 283 -4.17 28.32 -4.74
N GLU A 284 -4.71 29.23 -3.93
CA GLU A 284 -3.97 29.94 -2.90
C GLU A 284 -3.66 29.00 -1.73
N ILE A 285 -2.41 29.01 -1.28
CA ILE A 285 -1.96 28.15 -0.18
C ILE A 285 -1.81 29.00 1.08
N PHE A 286 -2.42 28.55 2.16
CA PHE A 286 -2.34 29.12 3.50
C PHE A 286 -1.65 28.13 4.44
N VAL A 287 -0.70 28.61 5.24
CA VAL A 287 -0.01 27.82 6.27
C VAL A 287 -0.17 28.55 7.59
N ASP A 288 -0.75 27.87 8.59
CA ASP A 288 -1.07 28.43 9.90
C ASP A 288 -1.87 29.76 9.82
N GLY A 289 -2.83 29.80 8.90
CA GLY A 289 -3.69 30.96 8.64
C GLY A 289 -3.04 32.10 7.87
N ARG A 290 -1.81 31.95 7.38
CA ARG A 290 -1.12 32.97 6.59
C ARG A 290 -1.02 32.55 5.13
N GLN A 291 -1.50 33.40 4.23
CA GLN A 291 -1.34 33.20 2.80
C GLN A 291 0.14 33.20 2.44
N THR A 292 0.53 32.24 1.61
CA THR A 292 1.90 32.13 1.10
C THR A 292 1.99 32.82 -0.26
N THR A 293 3.22 33.04 -0.74
CA THR A 293 3.45 33.71 -2.03
C THR A 293 3.23 32.81 -3.23
N THR A 294 3.29 31.48 -3.03
CA THR A 294 3.10 30.52 -4.12
C THR A 294 1.61 30.23 -4.29
N GLN A 295 1.16 30.31 -5.54
CA GLN A 295 -0.21 29.98 -5.93
C GLN A 295 -0.18 28.87 -6.99
N LEU A 296 -0.95 27.81 -6.73
CA LEU A 296 -1.22 26.73 -7.65
C LEU A 296 -2.21 27.19 -8.74
N PRO A 297 -2.38 26.42 -9.82
CA PRO A 297 -3.51 26.64 -10.71
C PRO A 297 -4.83 26.50 -9.95
N ALA A 298 -5.85 27.28 -10.35
CA ALA A 298 -7.18 27.15 -9.79
C ALA A 298 -7.71 25.72 -9.96
N LEU A 299 -8.31 25.20 -8.90
CA LEU A 299 -8.83 23.84 -8.83
C LEU A 299 -10.23 23.82 -9.45
N SER A 300 -10.48 22.82 -10.29
CA SER A 300 -11.76 22.65 -10.97
C SER A 300 -12.03 21.17 -11.22
N LYS A 301 -13.18 20.85 -11.84
CA LYS A 301 -13.47 19.48 -12.27
C LYS A 301 -12.32 18.91 -13.11
N GLY A 302 -11.78 17.78 -12.66
CA GLY A 302 -10.64 17.08 -13.28
C GLY A 302 -9.28 17.49 -12.72
N SER A 303 -9.20 18.52 -11.87
CA SER A 303 -7.96 18.87 -11.18
C SER A 303 -7.62 17.82 -10.11
N GLU A 304 -6.32 17.65 -9.89
CA GLU A 304 -5.76 16.84 -8.82
C GLU A 304 -4.94 17.73 -7.88
N LEU A 305 -5.14 17.56 -6.57
CA LEU A 305 -4.32 18.18 -5.53
C LEU A 305 -3.55 17.07 -4.81
N LEU A 306 -2.23 17.14 -4.88
CA LEU A 306 -1.31 16.22 -4.24
C LEU A 306 -0.76 16.85 -2.95
N LEU A 307 -0.80 16.10 -1.86
CA LEU A 307 -0.10 16.41 -0.62
C LEU A 307 0.90 15.29 -0.34
N ASP A 308 2.17 15.49 -0.65
CA ASP A 308 3.24 14.57 -0.24
C ASP A 308 3.67 14.89 1.19
N LEU A 309 3.62 13.88 2.05
CA LEU A 309 4.02 13.98 3.45
C LEU A 309 5.34 13.25 3.67
N ASP A 310 6.36 14.00 4.07
CA ASP A 310 7.67 13.49 4.45
C ASP A 310 7.96 13.75 5.93
N MET A 311 8.20 12.69 6.69
CA MET A 311 8.55 12.82 8.10
C MET A 311 9.97 13.38 8.26
N VAL A 312 10.08 14.58 8.82
CA VAL A 312 11.39 15.21 9.11
C VAL A 312 11.83 14.93 10.55
N SER A 313 10.88 15.00 11.50
CA SER A 313 11.09 14.62 12.90
C SER A 313 9.75 14.30 13.57
N ASP A 314 9.78 13.85 14.83
CA ASP A 314 8.56 13.53 15.60
C ASP A 314 7.60 14.72 15.82
N HIS A 315 8.04 15.94 15.52
CA HIS A 315 7.27 17.18 15.69
C HIS A 315 7.12 17.98 14.41
N LYS A 316 7.58 17.43 13.27
CA LYS A 316 7.63 18.16 12.01
C LYS A 316 7.45 17.25 10.82
N VAL A 317 6.47 17.58 9.99
CA VAL A 317 6.22 16.95 8.70
C VAL A 317 6.53 17.98 7.63
N ARG A 318 7.28 17.59 6.61
CA ARG A 318 7.42 18.37 5.39
C ARG A 318 6.29 18.01 4.45
N VAL A 319 5.53 19.01 4.03
CA VAL A 319 4.37 18.84 3.18
C VAL A 319 4.66 19.53 1.85
N THR A 320 4.72 18.75 0.78
CA THR A 320 4.73 19.30 -0.59
C THR A 320 3.31 19.31 -1.10
N VAL A 321 2.81 20.50 -1.40
CA VAL A 321 1.50 20.75 -1.99
C VAL A 321 1.70 20.96 -3.48
N ALA A 322 1.10 20.13 -4.32
CA ALA A 322 1.27 20.20 -5.77
C ALA A 322 -0.06 20.06 -6.52
N SER A 323 -0.15 20.76 -7.65
CA SER A 323 -1.22 20.59 -8.63
C SER A 323 -0.70 20.94 -10.01
N TYR A 324 -0.91 20.05 -10.98
CA TYR A 324 -0.30 20.12 -12.30
C TYR A 324 1.23 20.32 -12.21
N GLU A 325 1.77 21.34 -12.90
CA GLU A 325 3.20 21.64 -12.99
C GLU A 325 3.71 22.56 -11.87
N LYS A 326 2.87 22.90 -10.88
CA LYS A 326 3.26 23.78 -9.77
C LYS A 326 3.25 23.01 -8.46
N GLN A 327 4.26 23.28 -7.64
CA GLN A 327 4.38 22.73 -6.30
C GLN A 327 5.02 23.74 -5.35
N ALA A 328 4.73 23.58 -4.06
CA ALA A 328 5.37 24.31 -2.98
C ALA A 328 5.54 23.40 -1.76
N THR A 329 6.66 23.55 -1.05
CA THR A 329 7.01 22.69 0.08
C THR A 329 7.10 23.51 1.36
N TYR A 330 6.47 23.02 2.41
CA TYR A 330 6.39 23.69 3.71
C TYR A 330 6.76 22.73 4.83
N ASP A 331 7.47 23.25 5.83
CA ASP A 331 7.72 22.53 7.07
C ASP A 331 6.55 22.81 8.04
N PHE A 332 5.78 21.77 8.36
CA PHE A 332 4.57 21.86 9.18
C PHE A 332 4.80 21.27 10.57
N ALA A 333 4.60 22.10 11.60
CA ALA A 333 4.75 21.68 12.98
C ALA A 333 3.55 20.83 13.43
N ILE A 334 3.82 19.70 14.05
CA ILE A 334 2.78 18.80 14.58
C ILE A 334 2.99 18.51 16.07
N PRO A 335 1.90 18.32 16.83
CA PRO A 335 2.01 17.86 18.22
C PRO A 335 2.76 16.54 18.31
N GLN A 336 3.47 16.35 19.42
CA GLN A 336 4.07 15.04 19.71
C GLN A 336 2.97 14.00 19.84
N SER A 337 3.14 12.86 19.19
CA SER A 337 2.28 11.70 19.38
C SER A 337 3.13 10.45 19.46
N LYS A 338 2.72 9.49 20.30
CA LYS A 338 3.35 8.17 20.40
C LYS A 338 2.44 7.17 19.72
N GLY A 339 2.88 6.58 18.61
CA GLY A 339 2.10 5.57 17.89
C GLY A 339 2.33 5.60 16.38
N PRO A 340 1.67 4.69 15.65
CA PRO A 340 1.81 4.55 14.20
C PRO A 340 1.06 5.65 13.42
N GLN A 341 0.33 6.53 14.10
CA GLN A 341 -0.45 7.61 13.50
C GLN A 341 0.16 8.98 13.82
N LEU A 342 -0.06 9.91 12.90
CA LEU A 342 0.18 11.34 13.07
C LEU A 342 -1.08 11.99 13.63
N PRO A 343 -0.97 13.06 14.42
CA PRO A 343 -2.13 13.81 14.90
C PRO A 343 -2.65 14.73 13.79
N LEU A 344 -2.77 14.18 12.57
CA LEU A 344 -3.17 14.87 11.36
C LEU A 344 -4.41 14.21 10.76
N ARG A 345 -5.29 15.02 10.20
CA ARG A 345 -6.41 14.63 9.35
C ARG A 345 -6.37 15.48 8.09
N PHE A 346 -6.91 14.98 7.00
CA PHE A 346 -7.33 15.87 5.92
C PHE A 346 -8.78 16.29 6.15
N ALA A 347 -9.17 17.42 5.58
CA ALA A 347 -10.50 17.96 5.70
C ALA A 347 -10.89 18.73 4.44
N ALA A 348 -12.20 18.84 4.23
CA ALA A 348 -12.85 19.59 3.18
C ALA A 348 -13.78 20.62 3.83
N PHE A 349 -13.82 21.82 3.26
CA PHE A 349 -14.78 22.86 3.63
C PHE A 349 -15.44 23.37 2.36
N PHE A 350 -16.75 23.11 2.28
CA PHE A 350 -17.60 23.52 1.17
C PHE A 350 -18.94 23.94 1.75
N LYS A 351 -19.61 24.93 1.15
CA LYS A 351 -20.90 25.46 1.58
C LYS A 351 -22.01 25.01 0.64
N GLY A 352 -21.78 25.13 -0.67
CA GLY A 352 -22.72 24.78 -1.73
C GLY A 352 -22.92 23.27 -1.96
N LYS A 353 -23.91 22.89 -2.77
CA LYS A 353 -24.07 21.51 -3.27
C LYS A 353 -23.26 21.32 -4.56
N GLY A 354 -23.08 20.08 -4.99
CA GLY A 354 -22.47 19.75 -6.30
C GLY A 354 -20.97 19.49 -6.24
N TRP A 355 -20.36 19.61 -5.06
CA TRP A 355 -19.01 19.15 -4.80
C TRP A 355 -18.95 17.62 -4.78
N LYS A 356 -18.02 17.04 -5.52
CA LYS A 356 -17.72 15.60 -5.50
C LYS A 356 -16.23 15.36 -5.56
N ILE A 357 -15.67 14.78 -4.50
CA ILE A 357 -14.22 14.69 -4.29
C ILE A 357 -13.83 13.27 -3.91
N LEU A 358 -12.83 12.73 -4.59
CA LEU A 358 -12.18 11.46 -4.29
C LEU A 358 -10.90 11.70 -3.48
N VAL A 359 -10.59 10.81 -2.54
CA VAL A 359 -9.28 10.75 -1.86
C VAL A 359 -8.58 9.40 -2.11
N GLU A 360 -7.28 9.43 -2.40
CA GLU A 360 -6.40 8.26 -2.63
C GLU A 360 -5.01 8.39 -2.02
#